data_AF-N8V2B2-F1
#
_entry.id   AF-N8V2B2-F1
#
_cell.length_a   1.000
_cell.length_b   1.000
_cell.length_c   1.000
_cell.angle_alpha   90.00
_cell.angle_beta   90.00
_cell.angle_gamma   90.00
#
_symmetry.space_group_name_H-M   'P 1'
#
loop_
_entity.id
_entity.type
_entity.pdbx_description
1 polymer ?
#
loop_
_entity_poly.entity_id
_entity_poly.type
_entity_poly.pdbx_seq_one_letter_code
_entity_poly.pdbx_strand_id
1 'polypeptide(L)'
;MAKKYKFYPIKTVKGVDGEDWDIYEEIMTSVGIILCKGWRYGTRGGQFRFILTSDVAEYIKKTGLYEAMDGLGVSDRVIGRFRRELDIQRKWFVISPEEHEWSMLHKDELLNKSYSELQQKYSLNQTTVARLARHLLYLGESRQREVRQSDKSYEIEQFYQSHKNKIVEMTIQEIMNSLKCSETIAKKIYSRAYREKITVHWQRNNSKNG
;
A
#
# COMPACT_ATOMS: atom_id res chain seq x y z
N MET A 1 -10.65 45.74 -17.67
CA MET A 1 -10.47 44.60 -18.61
C MET A 1 -9.13 43.95 -18.32
N ALA A 2 -9.09 42.75 -17.75
CA ALA A 2 -7.83 42.04 -17.51
C ALA A 2 -7.27 41.55 -18.86
N LYS A 3 -6.08 42.01 -19.24
CA LYS A 3 -5.37 41.54 -20.45
C LYS A 3 -5.17 40.03 -20.33
N LYS A 4 -5.81 39.24 -21.21
CA LYS A 4 -5.48 37.82 -21.38
C LYS A 4 -4.08 37.74 -21.97
N TYR A 5 -3.08 37.45 -21.15
CA TYR A 5 -1.73 37.12 -21.63
C TYR A 5 -1.81 35.85 -22.49
N LYS A 6 -1.30 35.92 -23.72
CA LYS A 6 -1.11 34.75 -24.57
C LYS A 6 0.18 34.07 -24.12
N PHE A 7 0.06 32.89 -23.53
CA PHE A 7 1.21 32.05 -23.23
C PHE A 7 1.64 31.34 -24.52
N TYR A 8 2.94 31.33 -24.80
CA TYR A 8 3.55 30.58 -25.90
C TYR A 8 4.43 29.48 -25.32
N PRO A 9 4.28 28.23 -25.77
CA PRO A 9 5.07 27.14 -25.23
C PRO A 9 6.53 27.26 -25.67
N ILE A 10 7.44 26.89 -24.77
CA ILE A 10 8.88 26.79 -25.02
C ILE A 10 9.14 25.66 -26.01
N LYS A 11 8.55 24.49 -25.73
CA LYS A 11 8.62 23.28 -26.55
C LYS A 11 7.49 22.32 -26.16
N THR A 12 7.32 21.28 -26.96
CA THR A 12 6.42 20.16 -26.66
C THR A 12 7.26 18.93 -26.29
N VAL A 13 6.88 18.22 -25.24
CA VAL A 13 7.53 16.97 -24.80
C VAL A 13 6.53 15.85 -24.62
N LYS A 14 7.00 14.60 -24.66
CA LYS A 14 6.19 13.45 -24.28
C LYS A 14 6.22 13.21 -22.78
N GLY A 15 5.04 13.07 -22.19
CA GLY A 15 4.87 12.51 -20.86
C GLY A 15 5.08 10.99 -20.87
N VAL A 16 5.21 10.40 -19.68
CA VAL A 16 5.33 8.95 -19.49
C VAL A 16 4.05 8.20 -19.91
N ASP A 17 2.92 8.88 -19.97
CA ASP A 17 1.66 8.38 -20.54
C ASP A 17 1.67 8.34 -22.09
N GLY A 18 2.74 8.82 -22.74
CA GLY A 18 2.87 8.90 -24.19
C GLY A 18 2.20 10.13 -24.82
N GLU A 19 1.55 10.94 -23.99
CA GLU A 19 0.83 12.15 -24.39
C GLU A 19 1.79 13.32 -24.59
N ASP A 20 1.43 14.21 -25.50
CA ASP A 20 2.21 15.41 -25.78
C ASP A 20 1.81 16.53 -24.82
N TRP A 21 2.81 17.26 -24.29
CA TRP A 21 2.64 18.35 -23.34
C TRP A 21 3.38 19.59 -23.81
N ASP A 22 2.67 20.72 -23.83
CA ASP A 22 3.22 22.04 -24.12
C ASP A 22 3.84 22.62 -22.85
N ILE A 23 5.17 22.81 -22.85
CA ILE A 23 5.94 23.33 -21.72
C ILE A 23 5.93 24.86 -21.72
N TYR A 24 5.72 25.45 -20.55
CA TYR A 24 5.81 26.89 -20.33
C TYR A 24 6.82 27.27 -19.25
N GLU A 25 7.20 26.34 -18.38
CA GLU A 25 8.24 26.53 -17.36
C GLU A 25 9.14 25.29 -17.29
N GLU A 26 10.45 25.53 -17.18
CA GLU A 26 11.45 24.51 -16.86
C GLU A 26 12.16 24.92 -15.57
N ILE A 27 12.27 23.98 -14.63
CA ILE A 27 12.85 24.21 -13.31
C ILE A 27 14.01 23.22 -13.15
N MET A 28 15.22 23.74 -13.03
CA MET A 28 16.37 22.92 -12.66
C MET A 28 16.25 22.58 -11.18
N THR A 29 16.22 21.29 -10.87
CA THR A 29 16.13 20.79 -9.50
C THR A 29 17.52 20.66 -8.86
N SER A 30 17.58 20.53 -7.53
CA SER A 30 18.84 20.37 -6.79
C SER A 30 19.59 19.08 -7.15
N VAL A 31 18.88 18.09 -7.69
CA VAL A 31 19.42 16.80 -8.15
C VAL A 31 19.79 16.79 -9.64
N GLY A 32 19.76 17.95 -10.31
CA GLY A 32 20.15 18.09 -11.72
C GLY A 32 19.12 17.58 -12.73
N ILE A 33 17.90 17.27 -12.30
CA ILE A 33 16.80 16.86 -13.17
C ILE A 33 15.99 18.09 -13.57
N ILE A 34 15.63 18.21 -14.85
CA ILE A 34 14.75 19.28 -15.32
C ILE A 34 13.30 18.89 -15.09
N LEU A 35 12.61 19.68 -14.27
CA LEU A 35 11.19 19.53 -14.00
C LEU A 35 10.38 20.51 -14.85
N CYS A 36 9.51 19.98 -15.70
CA CYS A 36 8.72 20.79 -16.62
C CYS A 36 7.32 21.05 -16.08
N LYS A 37 6.77 22.25 -16.33
CA LYS A 37 5.35 22.53 -16.16
C LYS A 37 4.69 23.00 -17.44
N GLY A 38 3.44 22.60 -17.61
CA GLY A 38 2.64 23.09 -18.70
C GLY A 38 1.24 22.52 -18.77
N TRP A 39 0.72 22.45 -19.99
CA TRP A 39 -0.59 21.89 -20.31
C TRP A 39 -0.45 20.71 -21.25
N ARG A 40 -1.40 19.78 -21.18
CA ARG A 40 -1.48 18.73 -22.19
C ARG A 40 -1.80 19.37 -23.54
N TYR A 41 -1.21 18.86 -24.60
CA TYR A 41 -1.38 19.39 -25.94
C TYR A 41 -2.87 19.52 -26.29
N GLY A 42 -3.25 20.66 -26.88
CA GLY A 42 -4.65 20.98 -27.20
C GLY A 42 -5.53 21.44 -26.03
N THR A 43 -5.05 21.36 -24.77
CA THR A 43 -5.76 21.95 -23.62
C THR A 43 -5.31 23.38 -23.37
N ARG A 44 -6.26 24.31 -23.16
CA ARG A 44 -5.98 25.71 -22.85
C ARG A 44 -6.79 26.19 -21.65
N GLY A 45 -6.10 26.75 -20.66
CA GLY A 45 -6.71 27.32 -19.46
C GLY A 45 -6.48 26.51 -18.17
N GLY A 46 -6.43 27.19 -17.03
CA GLY A 46 -6.12 26.60 -15.72
C GLY A 46 -4.65 26.77 -15.30
N GLN A 47 -4.29 26.28 -14.11
CA GLN A 47 -2.90 26.33 -13.63
C GLN A 47 -2.02 25.31 -14.39
N PHE A 48 -0.76 25.68 -14.64
CA PHE A 48 0.23 24.75 -15.19
C PHE A 48 0.42 23.57 -14.25
N ARG A 49 0.58 22.38 -14.83
CA ARG A 49 0.81 21.14 -14.10
C ARG A 49 2.24 20.68 -14.32
N PHE A 50 2.87 20.17 -13.27
CA PHE A 50 4.11 19.42 -13.41
C PHE A 50 3.91 18.20 -14.30
N ILE A 51 4.84 17.97 -15.21
CA ILE A 51 4.80 16.91 -16.21
C ILE A 51 5.67 15.75 -15.72
N LEU A 52 5.14 14.53 -15.79
CA LEU A 52 5.90 13.32 -15.50
C LEU A 52 6.71 12.93 -16.75
N THR A 53 7.95 13.40 -16.84
CA THR A 53 8.89 13.00 -17.89
C THR A 53 9.60 11.70 -17.50
N SER A 54 10.27 11.06 -18.47
CA SER A 54 11.03 9.82 -18.23
C SER A 54 12.07 9.97 -17.13
N ASP A 55 12.85 11.05 -17.14
CA ASP A 55 13.91 11.29 -16.13
C ASP A 55 13.32 11.44 -14.72
N VAL A 56 12.22 12.19 -14.60
CA VAL A 56 11.48 12.36 -13.35
C VAL A 56 10.93 11.01 -12.88
N ALA A 57 10.38 10.20 -13.79
CA ALA A 57 9.87 8.89 -13.46
C ALA A 57 10.98 7.91 -13.00
N GLU A 58 12.13 7.90 -13.65
CA GLU A 58 13.27 7.09 -13.24
C GLU A 58 13.76 7.47 -11.84
N TYR A 59 13.85 8.77 -11.56
CA TYR A 59 14.24 9.26 -10.24
C TYR A 59 13.24 8.85 -9.16
N ILE A 60 11.94 9.05 -9.38
CA ILE A 60 10.89 8.68 -8.42
C ILE A 60 10.83 7.16 -8.20
N LYS A 61 11.15 6.35 -9.22
CA LYS A 61 11.23 4.87 -9.10
C LYS A 61 12.38 4.42 -8.18
N LYS A 62 13.46 5.20 -8.09
CA LYS A 62 14.68 4.90 -7.33
C LYS A 62 14.67 5.50 -5.90
N THR A 63 13.76 6.42 -5.59
CA THR A 63 13.78 7.21 -4.36
C THR A 63 12.52 7.03 -3.48
N GLY A 64 12.67 7.37 -2.19
CA GLY A 64 11.57 7.46 -1.23
C GLY A 64 10.64 8.65 -1.50
N LEU A 65 9.46 8.70 -0.85
CA LEU A 65 8.51 9.81 -1.02
C LEU A 65 9.13 11.16 -0.65
N TYR A 66 9.72 11.26 0.54
CA TYR A 66 10.30 12.50 1.06
C TYR A 66 11.58 12.90 0.32
N GLU A 67 12.45 11.94 0.03
CA GLU A 67 13.63 12.17 -0.79
C GLU A 67 13.27 12.71 -2.18
N ALA A 68 12.22 12.17 -2.80
CA ALA A 68 11.72 12.68 -4.08
C ALA A 68 11.13 14.10 -3.96
N MET A 69 10.49 14.44 -2.83
CA MET A 69 9.97 15.79 -2.58
C MET A 69 11.10 16.80 -2.44
N ASP A 70 12.12 16.47 -1.64
CA ASP A 70 13.26 17.35 -1.38
C ASP A 70 14.13 17.52 -2.64
N GLY A 71 14.40 16.41 -3.34
CA GLY A 71 15.23 16.43 -4.55
C GLY A 71 14.58 17.17 -5.72
N LEU A 72 13.28 16.98 -5.93
CA LEU A 72 12.56 17.65 -7.03
C LEU A 72 11.98 19.02 -6.64
N GLY A 73 12.02 19.39 -5.35
CA GLY A 73 11.49 20.65 -4.86
C GLY A 73 9.97 20.81 -5.04
N VAL A 74 9.21 19.71 -4.90
CA VAL A 74 7.75 19.72 -5.09
C VAL A 74 7.00 19.08 -3.93
N SER A 75 5.71 19.42 -3.83
CA SER A 75 4.86 18.92 -2.74
C SER A 75 4.58 17.41 -2.83
N ASP A 76 4.23 16.85 -1.67
CA ASP A 76 3.73 15.49 -1.49
C ASP A 76 2.58 15.14 -2.44
N ARG A 77 1.68 16.10 -2.74
CA ARG A 77 0.57 15.93 -3.66
C ARG A 77 1.05 15.67 -5.09
N VAL A 78 2.11 16.35 -5.53
CA VAL A 78 2.68 16.18 -6.87
C VAL A 78 3.39 14.84 -6.97
N ILE A 79 4.27 14.51 -6.01
CA ILE A 79 4.95 13.22 -5.98
C ILE A 79 3.96 12.08 -5.83
N GLY A 80 2.96 12.23 -4.97
CA GLY A 80 1.88 11.26 -4.78
C GLY A 80 1.12 11.00 -6.07
N ARG A 81 0.78 12.05 -6.84
CA ARG A 81 0.20 11.88 -8.18
C ARG A 81 1.12 11.11 -9.13
N PHE A 82 2.39 11.48 -9.23
CA PHE A 82 3.34 10.78 -10.10
C PHE A 82 3.52 9.31 -9.72
N ARG A 83 3.63 9.01 -8.41
CA ARG A 83 3.70 7.63 -7.92
C ARG A 83 2.42 6.84 -8.24
N ARG A 84 1.27 7.51 -8.34
CA ARG A 84 0.02 6.89 -8.80
C ARG A 84 0.03 6.56 -10.27
N GLU A 85 0.49 7.51 -11.10
CA GLU A 85 0.62 7.34 -12.55
C GLU A 85 1.64 6.24 -12.91
N LEU A 86 2.69 6.07 -12.10
CA LEU A 86 3.71 5.02 -12.25
C LEU A 86 3.32 3.68 -11.63
N ASP A 87 2.14 3.56 -11.03
CA ASP A 87 1.68 2.39 -10.26
C ASP A 87 2.65 1.90 -9.17
N ILE A 88 3.39 2.83 -8.55
CA ILE A 88 4.33 2.56 -7.44
C ILE A 88 3.77 3.01 -6.08
N GLN A 89 2.44 3.15 -6.00
CA GLN A 89 1.67 3.65 -4.86
C GLN A 89 1.93 2.89 -3.54
N ARG A 90 2.57 1.72 -3.60
CA ARG A 90 2.73 0.80 -2.47
C ARG A 90 4.16 0.35 -2.17
N LYS A 91 5.19 1.03 -2.68
CA LYS A 91 6.57 0.85 -2.17
C LYS A 91 6.79 1.60 -0.84
N TRP A 92 5.93 1.39 0.15
CA TRP A 92 6.13 1.89 1.53
C TRP A 92 7.07 0.98 2.34
N PHE A 93 7.70 0.00 1.69
CA PHE A 93 8.63 -0.95 2.28
C PHE A 93 10.03 -0.64 1.77
N VAL A 94 10.61 0.48 2.20
CA VAL A 94 12.08 0.53 2.24
C VAL A 94 12.46 -0.38 3.41
N ILE A 95 12.74 -1.63 3.07
CA ILE A 95 13.22 -2.66 3.97
C ILE A 95 14.58 -3.03 3.40
N SER A 96 15.60 -3.03 4.26
CA SER A 96 16.95 -3.44 3.85
C SER A 96 16.94 -4.90 3.36
N PRO A 97 17.90 -5.31 2.50
CA PRO A 97 18.01 -6.72 2.08
C PRO A 97 18.05 -7.71 3.26
N GLU A 98 18.70 -7.31 4.35
CA GLU A 98 18.80 -8.08 5.60
C GLU A 98 17.44 -8.23 6.30
N GLU A 99 16.69 -7.14 6.43
CA GLU A 99 15.33 -7.19 6.99
C GLU A 99 14.36 -7.97 6.08
N HIS A 100 14.58 -7.95 4.76
CA HIS A 100 13.80 -8.75 3.82
C HIS A 100 14.04 -10.25 4.07
N GLU A 101 15.29 -10.68 4.07
CA GLU A 101 15.69 -12.07 4.34
C GLU A 101 15.19 -12.53 5.72
N TRP A 102 15.37 -11.70 6.73
CA TRP A 102 14.87 -11.97 8.08
C TRP A 102 13.35 -12.12 8.11
N SER A 103 12.61 -11.25 7.40
CA SER A 103 11.15 -11.29 7.34
C SER A 103 10.62 -12.56 6.64
N MET A 104 11.36 -13.06 5.64
CA MET A 104 11.02 -14.30 4.94
C MET A 104 11.25 -15.52 5.83
N LEU A 105 12.37 -15.55 6.57
CA LEU A 105 12.68 -16.61 7.54
C LEU A 105 11.68 -16.67 8.70
N HIS A 106 11.21 -15.52 9.16
CA HIS A 106 10.31 -15.41 10.31
C HIS A 106 8.86 -15.11 9.94
N LYS A 107 8.45 -15.41 8.70
CA LYS A 107 7.13 -15.03 8.17
C LYS A 107 6.00 -15.56 9.04
N ASP A 108 6.09 -16.81 9.48
CA ASP A 108 5.05 -17.44 10.28
C ASP A 108 4.96 -16.81 11.67
N GLU A 109 6.09 -16.41 12.25
CA GLU A 109 6.09 -15.72 13.54
C GLU A 109 5.52 -14.31 13.43
N LEU A 110 5.95 -13.55 12.42
CA LEU A 110 5.45 -12.19 12.14
C LEU A 110 3.94 -12.16 11.86
N LEU A 111 3.41 -13.20 11.21
CA LEU A 111 2.01 -13.28 10.83
C LEU A 111 1.12 -13.88 11.94
N ASN A 112 1.71 -14.63 12.88
CA ASN A 112 0.93 -15.40 13.86
C ASN A 112 1.12 -15.01 15.32
N LYS A 113 2.25 -14.42 15.71
CA LYS A 113 2.52 -14.04 17.11
C LYS A 113 1.91 -12.69 17.47
N SER A 114 1.68 -12.47 18.77
CA SER A 114 1.25 -11.17 19.28
C SER A 114 2.40 -10.16 19.19
N TYR A 115 2.07 -8.87 19.19
CA TYR A 115 3.08 -7.83 19.27
C TYR A 115 3.97 -7.99 20.53
N SER A 116 3.35 -8.31 21.67
CA SER A 116 4.06 -8.52 22.95
C SER A 116 5.10 -9.66 22.85
N GLU A 117 4.74 -10.77 22.20
CA GLU A 117 5.65 -11.89 21.98
C GLU A 117 6.81 -11.52 21.03
N LEU A 118 6.53 -10.75 19.96
CA LEU A 118 7.55 -10.29 19.03
C LEU A 118 8.48 -9.24 19.66
N GLN A 119 7.94 -8.40 20.53
CA GLN A 119 8.73 -7.44 21.31
C GLN A 119 9.62 -8.14 22.32
N GLN A 120 9.13 -9.15 23.04
CA GLN A 120 9.95 -9.91 23.98
C GLN A 120 11.04 -10.74 23.29
N LYS A 121 10.72 -11.39 22.16
CA LYS A 121 11.65 -12.31 21.49
C LYS A 121 12.70 -11.59 20.63
N TYR A 122 12.33 -10.48 20.00
CA TYR A 122 13.16 -9.81 19.00
C TYR A 122 13.38 -8.32 19.27
N SER A 123 12.85 -7.78 20.37
CA SER A 123 12.90 -6.34 20.68
C SER A 123 12.34 -5.46 19.56
N LEU A 124 11.42 -5.99 18.76
CA LEU A 124 10.82 -5.26 17.64
C LEU A 124 9.78 -4.27 18.15
N ASN A 125 9.84 -3.05 17.64
CA ASN A 125 8.80 -2.03 17.86
C ASN A 125 7.57 -2.32 16.99
N GLN A 126 6.39 -1.87 17.45
CA GLN A 126 5.10 -2.06 16.80
C GLN A 126 5.09 -1.54 15.37
N THR A 127 5.74 -0.40 15.15
CA THR A 127 5.92 0.20 13.82
C THR A 127 6.70 -0.74 12.88
N THR A 128 7.76 -1.37 13.38
CA THR A 128 8.61 -2.30 12.62
C THR A 128 7.84 -3.57 12.30
N VAL A 129 7.15 -4.17 13.28
CA VAL A 129 6.31 -5.36 13.07
C VAL A 129 5.22 -5.08 12.03
N ALA A 130 4.51 -3.95 12.15
CA ALA A 130 3.47 -3.57 11.21
C ALA A 130 4.02 -3.30 9.79
N ARG A 131 5.25 -2.80 9.67
CA ARG A 131 5.95 -2.60 8.40
C ARG A 131 6.31 -3.93 7.74
N LEU A 132 6.95 -4.84 8.49
CA LEU A 132 7.37 -6.16 8.00
C LEU A 132 6.16 -7.03 7.61
N ALA A 133 5.11 -7.04 8.42
CA ALA A 133 3.88 -7.78 8.11
C ALA A 133 3.20 -7.27 6.83
N ARG A 134 3.18 -5.95 6.62
CA ARG A 134 2.64 -5.35 5.39
C ARG A 134 3.50 -5.64 4.16
N HIS A 135 4.82 -5.75 4.31
CA HIS A 135 5.70 -6.18 3.24
C HIS A 135 5.46 -7.64 2.82
N LEU A 136 5.28 -8.55 3.78
CA LEU A 136 4.90 -9.94 3.49
C LEU A 136 3.54 -10.02 2.77
N LEU A 137 2.57 -9.18 3.16
CA LEU A 137 1.29 -9.08 2.44
C LEU A 137 1.46 -8.58 1.00
N TYR A 138 2.41 -7.66 0.75
CA TYR A 138 2.69 -7.14 -0.58
C TYR A 138 3.31 -8.19 -1.51
N LEU A 139 4.17 -9.06 -0.98
CA LEU A 139 4.76 -10.18 -1.74
C LEU A 139 3.73 -11.26 -2.12
N GLY A 140 2.47 -11.12 -1.72
CA GLY A 140 1.42 -12.11 -2.00
C GLY A 140 1.50 -13.36 -1.12
N GLU A 141 2.43 -13.40 -0.17
CA GLU A 141 2.63 -14.50 0.78
C GLU A 141 1.47 -14.65 1.77
N SER A 142 0.56 -13.66 1.86
CA SER A 142 -0.61 -13.74 2.74
C SER A 142 -1.81 -12.93 2.24
N ARG A 143 -3.01 -13.49 2.38
CA ARG A 143 -4.29 -12.80 2.14
C ARG A 143 -4.68 -12.06 3.42
N GLN A 144 -4.62 -10.73 3.39
CA GLN A 144 -5.11 -9.78 4.41
C GLN A 144 -5.26 -10.35 5.84
N ARG A 145 -4.30 -10.05 6.72
CA ARG A 145 -4.52 -10.10 8.17
C ARG A 145 -4.27 -8.73 8.77
N GLU A 146 -5.27 -8.20 9.48
CA GLU A 146 -5.12 -7.00 10.30
C GLU A 146 -3.99 -7.29 11.32
N VAL A 147 -2.98 -6.41 11.39
CA VAL A 147 -1.88 -6.53 12.36
C VAL A 147 -2.49 -6.64 13.76
N ARG A 148 -2.07 -7.63 14.55
CA ARG A 148 -2.60 -7.89 15.90
C ARG A 148 -2.07 -6.84 16.87
N GLN A 149 -2.81 -5.74 17.01
CA GLN A 149 -2.39 -4.58 17.79
C GLN A 149 -2.47 -4.80 19.31
N SER A 150 -3.18 -5.85 19.78
CA SER A 150 -3.38 -6.10 21.21
C SER A 150 -3.43 -7.59 21.57
N ASP A 151 -3.17 -7.92 22.83
CA ASP A 151 -3.27 -9.31 23.32
C ASP A 151 -4.69 -9.87 23.14
N LYS A 152 -5.71 -9.03 23.33
CA LYS A 152 -7.10 -9.40 23.05
C LYS A 152 -7.33 -9.79 21.58
N SER A 153 -6.68 -9.10 20.64
CA SER A 153 -6.74 -9.47 19.21
C SER A 153 -6.04 -10.81 18.92
N TYR A 154 -5.02 -11.16 19.71
CA TYR A 154 -4.34 -12.45 19.63
C TYR A 154 -5.20 -13.59 20.18
N GLU A 155 -5.82 -13.41 21.35
CA GLU A 155 -6.76 -14.39 21.94
C GLU A 155 -7.92 -14.71 21.00
N ILE A 156 -8.50 -13.66 20.40
CA ILE A 156 -9.57 -13.79 19.39
C ILE A 156 -9.12 -14.66 18.21
N GLU A 157 -7.90 -14.45 17.73
CA GLU A 157 -7.39 -15.20 16.58
C GLU A 157 -6.98 -16.63 16.95
N GLN A 158 -6.45 -16.87 18.15
CA GLN A 158 -6.20 -18.23 18.65
C GLN A 158 -7.50 -19.02 18.73
N PHE A 159 -8.53 -18.42 19.32
CA PHE A 159 -9.86 -19.03 19.34
C PHE A 159 -10.39 -19.30 17.93
N TYR A 160 -10.21 -18.34 17.00
CA TYR A 160 -10.58 -18.53 15.59
C TYR A 160 -9.86 -19.73 14.98
N GLN A 161 -8.54 -19.84 15.11
CA GLN A 161 -7.78 -20.95 14.54
C GLN A 161 -8.20 -22.31 15.12
N SER A 162 -8.41 -22.38 16.43
CA SER A 162 -8.83 -23.61 17.12
C SER A 162 -10.26 -24.02 16.79
N HIS A 163 -11.16 -23.08 16.46
CA HIS A 163 -12.59 -23.33 16.32
C HIS A 163 -13.18 -22.95 14.95
N LYS A 164 -12.36 -22.62 13.95
CA LYS A 164 -12.81 -22.08 12.64
C LYS A 164 -13.94 -22.86 11.97
N ASN A 165 -13.92 -24.19 12.08
CA ASN A 165 -14.94 -25.05 11.48
C ASN A 165 -16.28 -24.95 12.23
N LYS A 166 -16.21 -24.86 13.56
CA LYS A 166 -17.37 -24.77 14.45
C LYS A 166 -17.98 -23.36 14.45
N ILE A 167 -17.18 -22.32 14.24
CA ILE A 167 -17.64 -20.92 14.21
C ILE A 167 -18.71 -20.68 13.14
N VAL A 168 -18.67 -21.40 12.01
CA VAL A 168 -19.68 -21.25 10.95
C VAL A 168 -21.06 -21.77 11.39
N GLU A 169 -21.09 -22.66 12.38
CA GLU A 169 -22.29 -23.28 12.92
C GLU A 169 -22.81 -22.56 14.18
N MET A 170 -22.02 -21.64 14.73
CA MET A 170 -22.39 -20.84 15.90
C MET A 170 -23.18 -19.59 15.51
N THR A 171 -24.10 -19.19 16.36
CA THR A 171 -24.75 -17.88 16.32
C THR A 171 -23.80 -16.77 16.76
N ILE A 172 -24.08 -15.54 16.31
CA ILE A 172 -23.29 -14.36 16.72
C ILE A 172 -23.28 -14.22 18.26
N GLN A 173 -24.39 -14.54 18.92
CA GLN A 173 -24.51 -14.45 20.38
C GLN A 173 -23.61 -15.48 21.09
N GLU A 174 -23.53 -16.71 20.58
CA GLU A 174 -22.63 -17.73 21.12
C GLU A 174 -21.16 -17.33 20.93
N ILE A 175 -20.81 -16.71 19.81
CA ILE A 175 -19.46 -16.19 19.56
C ILE A 175 -19.12 -15.06 20.53
N MET A 176 -20.05 -14.12 20.75
CA MET A 176 -19.88 -13.03 21.72
C MET A 176 -19.66 -13.56 23.14
N ASN A 177 -20.46 -14.53 23.56
CA ASN A 177 -20.36 -15.13 24.89
C ASN A 177 -19.05 -15.93 25.06
N SER A 178 -18.61 -16.66 24.03
CA SER A 178 -17.38 -17.46 24.08
C SER A 178 -16.13 -16.58 24.16
N LEU A 179 -16.12 -15.44 23.45
CA LEU A 179 -14.95 -14.57 23.32
C LEU A 179 -14.99 -13.34 24.23
N LYS A 180 -16.08 -13.13 24.99
CA LYS A 180 -16.33 -11.90 25.76
C LYS A 180 -16.00 -10.64 24.93
N CYS A 181 -16.51 -10.61 23.70
CA CYS A 181 -16.22 -9.60 22.70
C CYS A 181 -17.50 -8.85 22.26
N SER A 182 -17.32 -7.73 21.58
CA SER A 182 -18.44 -6.96 21.05
C SER A 182 -19.08 -7.69 19.85
N GLU A 183 -20.35 -7.38 19.58
CA GLU A 183 -21.08 -7.91 18.42
C GLU A 183 -20.35 -7.64 17.10
N THR A 184 -19.68 -6.48 16.98
CA THR A 184 -18.88 -6.12 15.81
C THR A 184 -17.73 -7.10 15.57
N ILE A 185 -17.05 -7.51 16.63
CA ILE A 185 -15.95 -8.48 16.56
C ILE A 185 -16.50 -9.87 16.21
N ALA A 186 -17.58 -10.30 16.87
CA ALA A 186 -18.22 -11.57 16.58
C ALA A 186 -18.68 -11.68 15.11
N LYS A 187 -19.30 -10.62 14.57
CA LYS A 187 -19.70 -10.52 13.16
C LYS A 187 -18.50 -10.61 12.21
N LYS A 188 -17.39 -9.94 12.53
CA LYS A 188 -16.14 -10.02 11.72
C LYS A 188 -15.60 -11.45 11.67
N ILE A 189 -15.52 -12.12 12.82
CA ILE A 189 -15.00 -13.50 12.94
C ILE A 189 -15.88 -14.48 12.17
N TYR A 190 -17.21 -14.40 12.35
CA TYR A 190 -18.17 -15.22 11.62
C TYR A 190 -18.05 -15.02 10.10
N SER A 191 -18.02 -13.76 9.65
CA SER A 191 -17.89 -13.42 8.24
C SER A 191 -16.60 -13.97 7.61
N ARG A 192 -15.51 -13.99 8.39
CA ARG A 192 -14.23 -14.56 7.96
C ARG A 192 -14.32 -16.09 7.82
N ALA A 193 -14.85 -16.78 8.84
CA ALA A 193 -15.05 -18.23 8.80
C ALA A 193 -15.90 -18.66 7.59
N TYR A 194 -16.99 -17.92 7.34
CA TYR A 194 -17.90 -18.18 6.24
C TYR A 194 -17.24 -17.99 4.86
N ARG A 195 -16.45 -16.92 4.68
CA ARG A 195 -15.67 -16.70 3.44
C ARG A 195 -14.64 -17.79 3.19
N GLU A 196 -13.93 -18.22 4.23
CA GLU A 196 -12.95 -19.30 4.12
C GLU A 196 -13.63 -20.62 3.74
N LYS A 197 -14.80 -20.96 4.33
CA LYS A 197 -15.58 -22.15 3.96
C LYS A 197 -16.02 -22.14 2.50
N ILE A 198 -16.53 -21.01 2.00
CA ILE A 198 -16.95 -20.86 0.59
C ILE A 198 -15.76 -21.04 -0.35
N THR A 199 -14.61 -20.43 -0.01
CA THR A 199 -13.40 -20.49 -0.85
C THR A 199 -12.84 -21.91 -0.93
N VAL A 200 -12.82 -22.65 0.18
CA VAL A 200 -12.40 -24.06 0.22
C VAL A 200 -13.37 -24.95 -0.58
N HIS A 201 -14.67 -24.67 -0.55
CA HIS A 201 -15.67 -25.42 -1.31
C HIS A 201 -15.52 -25.21 -2.83
N TRP A 202 -15.22 -23.98 -3.26
CA TRP A 202 -14.95 -23.65 -4.67
C TRP A 202 -13.68 -24.33 -5.20
N GLN A 203 -12.60 -24.37 -4.42
CA GLN A 203 -11.35 -25.03 -4.83
C GLN A 203 -11.49 -26.55 -4.94
N ARG A 204 -12.25 -27.18 -4.03
CA ARG A 204 -12.49 -28.63 -4.03
C ARG A 204 -13.36 -29.11 -5.19
N ASN A 205 -14.28 -28.27 -5.67
CA ASN A 205 -15.13 -28.59 -6.82
C ASN A 205 -14.39 -28.38 -8.15
N ASN A 206 -13.46 -27.43 -8.22
CA ASN A 206 -12.64 -27.22 -9.42
C ASN A 206 -11.48 -28.21 -9.57
N SER A 207 -10.97 -28.81 -8.48
CA SER A 207 -9.93 -29.85 -8.57
C SER A 207 -10.45 -31.26 -8.86
N LYS A 208 -11.78 -31.45 -8.90
CA LYS A 208 -12.43 -32.73 -9.23
C LYS A 208 -12.92 -32.79 -10.69
N ASN A 209 -12.84 -31.66 -11.41
CA ASN A 209 -13.20 -31.53 -12.81
C ASN A 209 -11.97 -31.31 -13.72
N GLY A 210 -10.78 -31.66 -13.24
CA GLY A 210 -9.52 -31.63 -13.99
C GLY A 210 -8.93 -33.01 -14.12
#